data_AF-A0A3C1VRJ8-F1
#
_entry.id   AF-A0A3C1VRJ8-F1
#
_cell.length_a   1.000
_cell.length_b   1.000
_cell.length_c   1.000
_cell.angle_alpha   90.00
_cell.angle_beta   90.00
_cell.angle_gamma   90.00
#
_symmetry.space_group_name_H-M   'P 1'
#
loop_
_entity.id
_entity.type
_entity.pdbx_description
1 polymer ?
#
loop_
_entity_poly.entity_id
_entity_poly.type
_entity_poly.pdbx_seq_one_letter_code
_entity_poly.pdbx_strand_id
1 'polypeptide(L)'
;ALNHLGYMLADQTDRFEEALNLIERAISIAPDDPAIIDSLAWAQYKLGRYEDALMNLRRAFAVFPDHEVASHLGEVLWKLGEYEEANQVWEDALKTRPDSPLIKAVIERFRPE
;
A
#
# COMPACT_ATOMS: atom_id res chain seq x y z
N ALA A 1 -10.75 -14.95 -1.11
CA ALA A 1 -11.94 -14.40 -0.43
C ALA A 1 -11.56 -13.52 0.77
N LEU A 2 -10.81 -14.05 1.76
CA LEU A 2 -10.44 -13.27 2.97
C LEU A 2 -9.61 -12.03 2.65
N ASN A 3 -8.53 -12.16 1.85
CA ASN A 3 -7.69 -11.02 1.48
C ASN A 3 -8.49 -9.90 0.79
N HIS A 4 -9.19 -10.23 -0.30
CA HIS A 4 -9.97 -9.26 -1.06
C HIS A 4 -11.04 -8.55 -0.20
N LEU A 5 -11.77 -9.29 0.64
CA LEU A 5 -12.73 -8.65 1.55
C LEU A 5 -12.04 -7.73 2.56
N GLY A 6 -10.95 -8.19 3.17
CA GLY A 6 -10.18 -7.39 4.11
C GLY A 6 -9.62 -6.12 3.45
N TYR A 7 -9.05 -6.23 2.26
CA TYR A 7 -8.57 -5.09 1.48
C TYR A 7 -9.68 -4.07 1.21
N MET A 8 -10.84 -4.52 0.72
CA MET A 8 -11.99 -3.64 0.45
C MET A 8 -12.50 -2.94 1.71
N LEU A 9 -12.50 -3.62 2.86
CA LEU A 9 -12.85 -2.99 4.14
C LEU A 9 -11.82 -1.92 4.55
N ALA A 10 -10.52 -2.19 4.37
CA ALA A 10 -9.47 -1.22 4.66
C ALA A 10 -9.49 0.00 3.72
N ASP A 11 -9.82 -0.22 2.46
CA ASP A 11 -9.74 0.82 1.44
C ASP A 11 -10.98 1.72 1.41
N GLN A 12 -12.17 1.13 1.56
CA GLN A 12 -13.44 1.81 1.27
C GLN A 12 -14.28 2.13 2.50
N THR A 13 -13.85 1.71 3.70
CA THR A 13 -14.60 1.90 4.95
C THR A 13 -13.66 2.21 6.11
N ASP A 14 -14.21 2.50 7.29
CA ASP A 14 -13.43 2.68 8.53
C ASP A 14 -13.32 1.40 9.38
N ARG A 15 -13.62 0.22 8.81
CA ARG A 15 -13.59 -1.08 9.52
C ARG A 15 -12.18 -1.70 9.49
N PHE A 16 -11.18 -0.94 9.93
CA PHE A 16 -9.77 -1.29 9.75
C PHE A 16 -9.33 -2.49 10.59
N GLU A 17 -9.83 -2.65 11.82
CA GLU A 17 -9.51 -3.77 12.69
C GLU A 17 -10.05 -5.09 12.14
N GLU A 18 -11.24 -5.05 11.54
CA GLU A 18 -11.83 -6.21 10.88
C GLU A 18 -11.09 -6.55 9.60
N ALA A 19 -10.73 -5.54 8.80
CA ALA A 19 -9.88 -5.72 7.65
C ALA A 19 -8.58 -6.44 8.02
N LEU A 20 -7.89 -5.94 9.06
CA LEU A 20 -6.66 -6.52 9.57
C LEU A 20 -6.86 -7.99 9.96
N ASN A 21 -7.92 -8.32 10.72
CA ASN A 21 -8.18 -9.70 11.13
C ASN A 21 -8.38 -10.66 9.95
N LEU A 22 -9.11 -10.23 8.92
CA LEU A 22 -9.32 -11.04 7.72
C LEU A 22 -8.02 -11.25 6.95
N ILE A 23 -7.20 -10.22 6.84
CA ILE A 23 -5.91 -10.28 6.13
C ILE A 23 -4.88 -11.10 6.90
N GLU A 24 -4.83 -11.00 8.24
CA GLU A 24 -3.97 -11.84 9.09
C GLU A 24 -4.28 -13.34 8.91
N ARG A 25 -5.56 -13.68 8.75
CA ARG A 25 -5.95 -15.05 8.41
C ARG A 25 -5.54 -15.43 6.99
N ALA A 26 -5.60 -14.51 6.03
CA ALA A 26 -5.16 -14.77 4.67
C ALA A 26 -3.64 -14.99 4.58
N ILE A 27 -2.84 -14.14 5.23
CA ILE A 27 -1.38 -14.23 5.22
C ILE A 27 -0.87 -15.47 5.97
N SER A 28 -1.59 -15.97 6.97
CA SER A 28 -1.25 -17.25 7.63
C SER A 28 -1.32 -18.46 6.68
N ILE A 29 -2.09 -18.36 5.59
CA ILE A 29 -2.24 -19.41 4.58
C ILE A 29 -1.19 -19.25 3.48
N ALA A 30 -0.88 -18.01 3.09
CA ALA A 30 0.08 -17.68 2.05
C ALA A 30 0.98 -16.50 2.49
N PRO A 31 2.03 -16.79 3.30
CA PRO A 31 2.84 -15.76 3.96
C PRO A 31 3.82 -15.00 3.05
N ASP A 32 3.98 -15.50 1.83
CA ASP A 32 4.91 -14.96 0.82
C ASP A 32 4.19 -14.35 -0.39
N ASP A 33 2.85 -14.30 -0.38
CA ASP A 33 2.08 -13.67 -1.45
C ASP A 33 2.20 -12.14 -1.35
N PRO A 34 2.83 -11.46 -2.32
CA PRO A 34 3.06 -10.02 -2.25
C PRO A 34 1.77 -9.21 -2.23
N ALA A 35 0.68 -9.68 -2.85
CA ALA A 35 -0.61 -8.97 -2.84
C ALA A 35 -1.28 -9.03 -1.45
N ILE A 36 -1.09 -10.12 -0.71
CA ILE A 36 -1.58 -10.23 0.67
C ILE A 36 -0.73 -9.39 1.62
N ILE A 37 0.59 -9.37 1.42
CA ILE A 37 1.51 -8.52 2.19
C ILE A 37 1.19 -7.04 1.98
N ASP A 38 0.92 -6.62 0.74
CA ASP A 38 0.47 -5.25 0.42
C ASP A 38 -0.86 -4.91 1.11
N SER A 39 -1.87 -5.80 1.03
CA SER A 39 -3.14 -5.61 1.72
C SER A 39 -2.97 -5.47 3.24
N LEU A 40 -2.08 -6.29 3.84
CA LEU A 40 -1.77 -6.22 5.26
C LEU A 40 -1.19 -4.85 5.63
N ALA A 41 -0.22 -4.40 4.84
CA ALA A 41 0.41 -3.11 5.03
C ALA A 41 -0.59 -1.95 4.88
N TRP A 42 -1.52 -2.05 3.93
CA TRP A 42 -2.57 -1.05 3.77
C TRP A 42 -3.46 -0.95 5.00
N ALA A 43 -3.90 -2.10 5.56
CA ALA A 43 -4.66 -2.11 6.81
C ALA A 43 -3.84 -1.54 7.99
N GLN A 44 -2.55 -1.86 8.08
CA GLN A 44 -1.63 -1.30 9.08
C GLN A 44 -1.51 0.22 8.97
N TYR A 45 -1.36 0.75 7.75
CA TYR A 45 -1.33 2.18 7.48
C TYR A 45 -2.61 2.88 7.93
N LYS A 46 -3.78 2.33 7.61
CA LYS A 46 -5.08 2.88 8.04
C LYS A 46 -5.24 2.91 9.56
N LEU A 47 -4.61 1.96 10.25
CA LEU A 47 -4.53 1.91 11.72
C LEU A 47 -3.42 2.79 12.33
N GLY A 48 -2.68 3.55 11.53
CA GLY A 48 -1.59 4.42 11.99
C GLY A 48 -0.28 3.70 12.29
N ARG A 49 -0.14 2.42 11.91
CA ARG A 49 1.07 1.61 12.11
C ARG A 49 2.02 1.77 10.91
N TYR A 50 2.58 2.96 10.76
CA TYR A 50 3.29 3.35 9.54
C TYR A 50 4.61 2.60 9.33
N GLU A 51 5.35 2.32 10.39
CA GLU A 51 6.63 1.61 10.32
C GLU A 51 6.44 0.14 9.90
N ASP A 52 5.42 -0.52 10.44
CA ASP A 52 5.06 -1.89 10.06
C ASP A 52 4.59 -1.95 8.60
N ALA A 53 3.76 -0.99 8.20
CA ALA A 53 3.29 -0.86 6.83
C ALA A 53 4.46 -0.66 5.85
N LEU A 54 5.41 0.21 6.19
CA LEU A 54 6.59 0.46 5.36
C LEU A 54 7.42 -0.81 5.15
N MET A 55 7.69 -1.56 6.22
CA MET A 55 8.44 -2.81 6.15
C MET A 55 7.75 -3.81 5.21
N ASN A 56 6.45 -4.00 5.35
CA ASN A 56 5.68 -4.93 4.52
C ASN A 56 5.58 -4.46 3.06
N LEU A 57 5.34 -3.18 2.82
CA LEU A 57 5.29 -2.63 1.46
C LEU A 57 6.61 -2.75 0.73
N ARG A 58 7.75 -2.52 1.40
CA ARG A 58 9.06 -2.76 0.79
C ARG A 58 9.26 -4.21 0.38
N ARG A 59 8.83 -5.16 1.23
CA ARG A 59 8.89 -6.59 0.94
C ARG A 59 7.98 -6.96 -0.25
N ALA A 60 6.75 -6.46 -0.25
CA ALA A 60 5.80 -6.69 -1.35
C ALA A 60 6.33 -6.11 -2.67
N PHE A 61 6.78 -4.85 -2.66
CA PHE A 61 7.26 -4.12 -3.83
C PHE A 61 8.53 -4.75 -4.43
N ALA A 62 9.44 -5.24 -3.58
CA ALA A 62 10.66 -5.92 -4.04
C ALA A 62 10.36 -7.20 -4.84
N VAL A 63 9.25 -7.89 -4.55
CA VAL A 63 8.82 -9.10 -5.25
C VAL A 63 7.87 -8.76 -6.41
N PHE A 64 7.00 -7.77 -6.21
CA PHE A 64 5.96 -7.37 -7.14
C PHE A 64 5.89 -5.83 -7.27
N PRO A 65 6.71 -5.24 -8.15
CA PRO A 65 6.77 -3.80 -8.35
C PRO A 65 5.62 -3.30 -9.24
N ASP A 66 4.39 -3.40 -8.72
CA ASP A 66 3.17 -2.94 -9.40
C ASP A 66 2.75 -1.52 -8.93
N HIS A 67 1.96 -0.83 -9.75
CA HIS A 67 1.53 0.54 -9.48
C HIS A 67 0.65 0.69 -8.23
N GLU A 68 -0.06 -0.35 -7.80
CA GLU A 68 -0.89 -0.30 -6.60
C GLU A 68 -0.01 -0.32 -5.35
N VAL A 69 0.93 -1.26 -5.31
CA VAL A 69 1.95 -1.34 -4.24
C VAL A 69 2.82 -0.08 -4.21
N ALA A 70 3.19 0.47 -5.38
CA ALA A 70 3.93 1.73 -5.46
C ALA A 70 3.12 2.92 -4.91
N SER A 71 1.81 2.96 -5.19
CA SER A 71 0.92 3.98 -4.64
C SER A 71 0.95 3.93 -3.11
N HIS A 72 0.66 2.76 -2.53
CA HIS A 72 0.67 2.57 -1.07
C HIS A 72 2.03 2.87 -0.44
N LEU A 73 3.13 2.38 -1.03
CA LEU A 73 4.48 2.61 -0.52
C LEU A 73 4.80 4.11 -0.45
N GLY A 74 4.52 4.86 -1.51
CA GLY A 74 4.75 6.31 -1.50
C GLY A 74 3.87 7.05 -0.49
N GLU A 75 2.62 6.62 -0.26
CA GLU A 75 1.78 7.23 0.79
C GLU A 75 2.35 7.03 2.19
N VAL A 76 2.81 5.81 2.48
CA VAL A 76 3.39 5.49 3.79
C VAL A 76 4.69 6.27 4.00
N LEU A 77 5.58 6.29 2.99
CA LEU A 77 6.79 7.10 3.01
C LEU A 77 6.48 8.58 3.26
N TRP A 78 5.46 9.12 2.59
CA TRP A 78 5.04 10.49 2.79
C TRP A 78 4.56 10.76 4.23
N LYS A 79 3.75 9.88 4.81
CA LYS A 79 3.31 10.02 6.21
C LYS A 79 4.46 9.95 7.22
N LEU A 80 5.52 9.21 6.89
CA LEU A 80 6.74 9.12 7.70
C LEU A 80 7.71 10.31 7.49
N GLY A 81 7.44 11.19 6.53
CA GLY A 81 8.30 12.33 6.21
C GLY A 81 9.43 12.04 5.22
N GLU A 82 9.45 10.82 4.66
CA GLU A 82 10.44 10.37 3.66
C GLU A 82 10.03 10.84 2.25
N TYR A 83 9.90 12.16 2.08
CA TYR A 83 9.30 12.76 0.89
C TYR A 83 10.09 12.51 -0.40
N GLU A 84 11.43 12.52 -0.31
CA GLU A 84 12.28 12.27 -1.47
C GLU A 84 12.05 10.87 -2.03
N GLU A 85 12.01 9.87 -1.15
CA GLU A 85 11.79 8.49 -1.55
C GLU A 85 10.34 8.25 -2.02
N ALA A 86 9.35 8.86 -1.36
CA ALA A 86 7.96 8.80 -1.81
C ALA A 86 7.81 9.29 -3.27
N ASN A 87 8.44 10.42 -3.58
CA ASN A 87 8.43 10.97 -4.93
C ASN A 87 9.14 10.06 -5.92
N GLN A 88 10.31 9.52 -5.56
CA GLN A 88 11.06 8.60 -6.42
C GLN A 88 10.22 7.37 -6.78
N VAL A 89 9.54 6.76 -5.80
CA VAL A 89 8.66 5.60 -6.01
C VAL A 89 7.54 5.92 -6.99
N TRP A 90 6.85 7.04 -6.82
CA TRP A 90 5.75 7.43 -7.73
C TRP A 90 6.24 7.81 -9.13
N GLU A 91 7.36 8.51 -9.23
CA GLU A 91 7.97 8.86 -10.53
C GLU A 91 8.41 7.61 -11.30
N ASP A 92 9.03 6.64 -10.62
CA ASP A 92 9.41 5.37 -11.24
C ASP A 92 8.18 4.57 -11.67
N ALA A 93 7.12 4.55 -10.86
CA ALA A 93 5.85 3.94 -11.26
C ALA A 93 5.26 4.60 -12.51
N LEU A 94 5.36 5.93 -12.66
CA LEU A 94 4.94 6.64 -13.87
C LEU A 94 5.87 6.40 -15.07
N LYS A 95 7.17 6.15 -14.88
CA LYS A 95 8.05 5.75 -15.99
C LYS A 95 7.61 4.42 -16.59
N THR A 96 7.18 3.47 -15.76
CA THR A 96 6.70 2.16 -16.22
C THR A 96 5.25 2.20 -16.71
N ARG A 97 4.38 2.99 -16.07
CA ARG A 97 2.96 3.14 -16.43
C ARG A 97 2.57 4.64 -16.45
N PRO A 98 2.93 5.37 -17.52
CA PRO A 98 2.73 6.83 -17.61
C PRO A 98 1.29 7.30 -17.47
N ASP A 99 0.33 6.44 -17.82
CA ASP A 99 -1.09 6.73 -17.78
C ASP A 99 -1.80 6.17 -16.54
N SER A 100 -1.06 5.75 -15.52
CA SER A 100 -1.65 5.26 -14.26
C SER A 100 -2.49 6.37 -13.59
N PRO A 101 -3.84 6.27 -13.60
CA PRO A 101 -4.68 7.29 -12.95
C PRO A 101 -4.49 7.24 -11.43
N LEU A 102 -4.21 6.05 -10.88
CA LEU A 102 -3.94 5.83 -9.46
C LEU A 102 -2.74 6.65 -8.99
N ILE A 103 -1.61 6.55 -9.68
CA ILE A 103 -0.38 7.26 -9.28
C ILE A 103 -0.55 8.77 -9.49
N LYS A 104 -1.19 9.21 -10.57
CA LYS A 104 -1.47 10.64 -10.78
C LYS A 104 -2.36 11.20 -9.65
N ALA A 105 -3.40 10.46 -9.26
CA ALA A 105 -4.30 10.87 -8.19
C ALA A 105 -3.62 10.91 -6.82
N VAL A 106 -2.72 9.96 -6.51
CA VAL A 106 -2.01 9.98 -5.22
C VAL A 106 -1.02 11.13 -5.15
N ILE A 107 -0.27 11.40 -6.24
CA ILE A 107 0.62 12.56 -6.32
C ILE A 107 -0.18 13.85 -6.10
N GLU A 108 -1.27 14.06 -6.83
CA GLU A 108 -2.13 15.25 -6.70
C GLU A 108 -2.63 15.45 -5.27
N ARG A 109 -3.02 14.36 -4.59
CA ARG A 109 -3.52 14.43 -3.20
C ARG A 109 -2.46 14.88 -2.20
N PHE A 110 -1.21 14.48 -2.39
CA PHE A 110 -0.11 14.76 -1.44
C PHE A 110 0.76 15.95 -1.86
N ARG A 111 0.75 16.30 -3.15
CA ARG A 111 1.48 17.41 -3.77
C ARG A 111 0.56 18.18 -4.75
N PRO A 112 -0.48 18.86 -4.27
CA PRO A 112 -1.23 19.77 -5.12
C PRO A 112 -0.30 20.92 -5.55
N GLU A 113 -0.30 21.25 -6.83
CA GLU A 113 0.43 22.40 -7.39
C GLU A 113 -0.10 23.75 -6.85
#